data_AF-A0A972DED2-F1
#
_entry.id   AF-A0A972DED2-F1
#
_cell.length_a   1.000
_cell.length_b   1.000
_cell.length_c   1.000
_cell.angle_alpha   90.00
_cell.angle_beta   90.00
_cell.angle_gamma   90.00
#
_symmetry.space_group_name_H-M   'P 1'
#
loop_
_entity.id
_entity.type
_entity.pdbx_description
1 polymer ?
#
loop_
_entity_poly.entity_id
_entity_poly.type
_entity_poly.pdbx_seq_one_letter_code
_entity_poly.pdbx_strand_id
1 'polypeptide(L)'
;EAVRRTLERIASGAHPRSVLIFDFMSKRFVEGRSKSPSDDRTRKTLASVGEPLRTGIDEPVRLAYECGFRWARVEDFNAIALRLTRLYDRAWMFRFQGIAEVAVDGPDPDEP
;
A
#
# COMPACT_ATOMS: atom_id res chain seq x y z
N GLU A 1 5.67 -6.79 -12.48
CA GLU A 1 5.11 -8.10 -12.86
C GLU A 1 5.07 -9.10 -11.70
N ALA A 2 6.17 -9.28 -10.95
CA ALA A 2 6.22 -10.20 -9.80
C ALA A 2 5.14 -9.92 -8.73
N VAL A 3 4.90 -8.65 -8.37
CA VAL A 3 3.82 -8.26 -7.43
C VAL A 3 2.46 -8.74 -7.92
N ARG A 4 2.11 -8.45 -9.18
CA ARG A 4 0.83 -8.85 -9.79
C ARG A 4 0.65 -10.38 -9.74
N ARG A 5 1.65 -11.14 -10.19
CA ARG A 5 1.58 -12.62 -10.17
C ARG A 5 1.46 -13.17 -8.75
N THR A 6 2.10 -12.52 -7.77
CA THR A 6 1.99 -12.91 -6.36
C THR A 6 0.57 -12.69 -5.87
N LEU A 7 -0.01 -11.52 -6.15
CA LEU A 7 -1.38 -11.18 -5.81
C LEU A 7 -2.39 -12.14 -6.47
N GLU A 8 -2.23 -12.45 -7.76
CA GLU A 8 -3.06 -13.43 -8.48
C GLU A 8 -3.00 -14.84 -7.87
N ARG A 9 -1.81 -15.28 -7.46
CA ARG A 9 -1.63 -16.58 -6.79
C ARG A 9 -2.27 -16.61 -5.40
N ILE A 10 -2.21 -15.51 -4.66
CA ILE A 10 -2.88 -15.41 -3.35
C ILE A 10 -4.39 -15.41 -3.55
N ALA A 11 -4.92 -14.60 -4.48
CA ALA A 11 -6.36 -14.53 -4.75
C ALA A 11 -6.94 -15.89 -5.20
N SER A 12 -6.19 -16.68 -5.98
CA SER A 12 -6.65 -17.99 -6.44
C SER A 12 -6.36 -19.16 -5.48
N GLY A 13 -5.42 -18.99 -4.55
CA GLY A 13 -4.93 -20.07 -3.70
C GLY A 13 -5.31 -19.98 -2.22
N ALA A 14 -5.63 -18.79 -1.72
CA ALA A 14 -6.07 -18.60 -0.34
C ALA A 14 -7.57 -18.88 -0.20
N HIS A 15 -8.03 -19.10 1.04
CA HIS A 15 -9.46 -19.16 1.32
C HIS A 15 -10.12 -17.82 0.93
N PRO A 16 -11.30 -17.77 0.27
CA PRO A 16 -11.86 -16.54 -0.29
C PRO A 16 -12.05 -15.39 0.71
N ARG A 17 -12.39 -15.71 1.96
CA ARG A 17 -12.52 -14.75 3.08
C ARG A 17 -11.20 -14.31 3.72
N SER A 18 -10.04 -14.78 3.23
CA SER A 18 -8.75 -14.36 3.79
C SER A 18 -8.48 -12.91 3.42
N VAL A 19 -8.19 -12.07 4.42
CA VAL A 19 -7.80 -10.68 4.20
C VAL A 19 -6.29 -10.61 4.03
N LEU A 20 -5.84 -10.18 2.86
CA LEU A 20 -4.45 -9.83 2.60
C LEU A 20 -4.25 -8.35 2.94
N ILE A 21 -3.30 -8.07 3.82
CA ILE A 21 -2.92 -6.72 4.22
C ILE A 21 -1.50 -6.44 3.73
N PHE A 22 -1.30 -5.32 3.04
CA PHE A 22 0.02 -4.86 2.63
C PHE A 22 0.10 -3.35 2.63
N ASP A 23 1.27 -2.81 2.96
CA ASP A 23 1.57 -1.42 2.70
C ASP A 23 2.09 -1.23 1.27
N PHE A 24 2.01 0.00 0.78
CA PHE A 24 2.54 0.34 -0.53
C PHE A 24 3.00 1.79 -0.56
N MET A 25 3.97 2.04 -1.45
CA MET A 25 4.45 3.38 -1.75
C MET A 25 3.92 3.83 -3.12
N SER A 26 3.58 5.10 -3.26
CA SER A 26 3.19 5.68 -4.57
C SER A 26 4.31 5.55 -5.61
N LYS A 27 3.97 5.38 -6.89
CA LYS A 27 4.96 5.31 -7.98
C LYS A 27 5.82 6.55 -8.04
N ARG A 28 5.22 7.72 -7.84
CA ARG A 28 5.93 9.00 -7.86
C ARG A 28 7.10 9.02 -6.87
N PHE A 29 6.93 8.46 -5.68
CA PHE A 29 7.99 8.38 -4.69
C PHE A 29 9.07 7.38 -5.11
N VAL A 30 8.66 6.16 -5.49
CA VAL A 30 9.58 5.08 -5.88
C VAL A 30 10.44 5.47 -7.09
N GLU A 31 9.84 6.13 -8.08
CA GLU A 31 10.51 6.60 -9.31
C GLU A 31 11.38 7.85 -9.07
N GLY A 32 11.42 8.40 -7.85
CA GLY A 32 12.19 9.61 -7.55
C GLY A 32 11.66 10.87 -8.25
N ARG A 33 10.42 10.86 -8.75
CA ARG A 33 9.77 12.01 -9.41
C ARG A 33 9.21 13.02 -8.41
N SER A 34 9.62 12.94 -7.14
CA SER A 34 9.30 13.98 -6.17
C SER A 34 10.18 15.21 -6.40
N LYS A 35 9.58 16.40 -6.29
CA LYS A 35 10.28 17.69 -6.41
C LYS A 35 10.99 18.11 -5.11
N SER A 36 10.82 17.35 -4.03
CA SER A 36 11.37 17.65 -2.71
C SER A 36 12.74 16.98 -2.52
N PRO A 37 13.81 17.74 -2.23
CA PRO A 37 15.12 17.17 -1.88
C PRO A 37 15.08 16.24 -0.67
N SER A 38 14.12 16.43 0.25
CA SER A 38 13.94 15.57 1.42
C SER A 38 13.45 14.16 1.05
N ASP A 39 12.68 14.06 -0.02
CA ASP A 39 12.07 12.79 -0.45
C ASP A 39 13.11 11.92 -1.13
N ASP A 40 13.96 12.55 -1.94
CA ASP A 40 15.10 11.86 -2.55
C ASP A 40 16.07 11.34 -1.49
N ARG A 41 16.36 12.14 -0.44
CA ARG A 41 17.14 11.67 0.72
C ARG A 41 16.48 10.50 1.44
N THR A 42 15.17 10.58 1.68
CA THR A 42 14.41 9.50 2.35
C THR A 42 14.46 8.22 1.51
N ARG A 43 14.20 8.30 0.21
CA ARG A 43 14.26 7.18 -0.72
C ARG A 43 15.66 6.54 -0.76
N LYS A 44 16.72 7.35 -0.79
CA LYS A 44 18.11 6.89 -0.70
C LYS A 44 18.42 6.23 0.64
N THR A 45 17.91 6.79 1.74
CA THR A 45 18.07 6.24 3.09
C THR A 45 17.39 4.87 3.18
N LEU A 46 16.14 4.74 2.71
CA LEU A 46 15.43 3.46 2.66
C LEU A 46 16.20 2.43 1.83
N ALA A 47 16.73 2.83 0.67
CA ALA A 47 17.55 1.96 -0.18
C ALA A 47 18.91 1.58 0.46
N SER A 48 19.40 2.33 1.45
CA SER A 48 20.63 2.01 2.18
C SER A 48 20.42 1.09 3.38
N VAL A 49 19.19 1.04 3.92
CA VAL A 49 18.84 0.25 5.11
C VAL A 49 18.19 -1.09 4.74
N GLY A 50 17.59 -1.19 3.54
CA GLY A 50 16.95 -2.42 3.06
C GLY A 50 16.98 -2.55 1.54
N GLU A 51 16.12 -3.41 1.01
CA GLU A 51 16.00 -3.55 -0.45
C GLU A 51 15.47 -2.25 -1.08
N PRO A 52 16.03 -1.82 -2.23
CA PRO A 52 15.50 -0.69 -2.95
C PRO A 52 14.03 -0.91 -3.31
N LEU A 53 13.20 0.10 -3.09
CA LEU A 53 11.83 0.09 -3.58
C LEU A 53 11.86 0.03 -5.12
N ARG A 54 11.34 -1.06 -5.69
CA ARG A 54 11.34 -1.30 -7.15
C ARG A 54 9.98 -1.11 -7.80
N THR A 55 8.90 -1.10 -7.03
CA THR A 55 7.53 -1.01 -7.54
C THR A 55 6.73 -0.09 -6.64
N GLY A 56 6.11 0.93 -7.25
CA GLY A 56 5.11 1.74 -6.58
C GLY A 56 3.70 1.46 -7.12
N ILE A 57 2.70 1.81 -6.33
CA ILE A 57 1.29 1.56 -6.62
C ILE A 57 0.53 2.88 -6.41
N ASP A 58 -0.11 3.38 -7.48
CA ASP A 58 -0.97 4.57 -7.41
C ASP A 58 -2.46 4.21 -7.37
N GLU A 59 -2.83 3.08 -7.97
CA GLU A 59 -4.22 2.60 -8.05
C GLU A 59 -4.33 1.21 -7.39
N PRO A 60 -4.20 1.10 -6.06
CA PRO A 60 -4.21 -0.18 -5.34
C PRO A 60 -5.52 -0.95 -5.51
N VAL A 61 -6.66 -0.25 -5.52
CA VAL A 61 -7.99 -0.86 -5.74
C VAL A 61 -8.08 -1.50 -7.12
N ARG A 62 -7.62 -0.80 -8.16
CA ARG A 62 -7.60 -1.32 -9.52
C ARG A 62 -6.67 -2.53 -9.63
N LEU A 63 -5.46 -2.43 -9.07
CA LEU A 63 -4.51 -3.54 -9.05
C LEU A 63 -5.14 -4.78 -8.39
N ALA A 64 -5.80 -4.60 -7.25
CA ALA A 64 -6.49 -5.68 -6.54
C ALA A 64 -7.59 -6.32 -7.39
N TYR A 65 -8.44 -5.50 -8.02
CA TYR A 65 -9.50 -5.97 -8.90
C TYR A 65 -8.97 -6.80 -10.08
N GLU A 66 -7.93 -6.30 -10.74
CA GLU A 66 -7.25 -6.99 -11.85
C GLU A 66 -6.60 -8.31 -11.41
N CYS A 67 -6.20 -8.45 -10.14
CA CYS A 67 -5.61 -9.68 -9.60
C CYS A 67 -6.64 -10.69 -9.07
N GLY A 68 -7.94 -10.37 -9.09
CA GLY A 68 -9.00 -11.29 -8.67
C GLY A 68 -9.67 -10.97 -7.33
N PHE A 69 -9.21 -9.97 -6.60
CA PHE A 69 -9.89 -9.52 -5.39
C PHE A 69 -11.19 -8.77 -5.74
N ARG A 70 -12.23 -8.88 -4.92
CA ARG A 70 -13.52 -8.18 -5.12
C ARG A 70 -13.88 -7.24 -3.99
N TRP A 71 -13.17 -7.33 -2.88
CA TRP A 71 -13.26 -6.39 -1.79
C TRP A 71 -11.90 -5.73 -1.56
N ALA A 72 -11.91 -4.41 -1.35
CA ALA A 72 -10.72 -3.65 -1.03
C ALA A 72 -11.05 -2.46 -0.12
N ARG A 73 -10.25 -2.28 0.92
CA ARG A 73 -10.18 -1.06 1.73
C ARG A 73 -8.78 -0.49 1.62
N VAL A 74 -8.68 0.81 1.38
CA VAL A 74 -7.39 1.50 1.24
C VAL A 74 -7.41 2.76 2.08
N GLU A 75 -6.40 2.92 2.94
CA GLU A 75 -6.22 4.10 3.77
C GLU A 75 -4.82 4.69 3.56
N ASP A 76 -4.73 6.02 3.53
CA ASP A 76 -3.45 6.71 3.54
C ASP A 76 -2.90 6.79 4.97
N PHE A 77 -1.58 6.68 5.12
CA PHE A 77 -0.98 6.70 6.46
C PHE A 77 -1.16 8.04 7.18
N ASN A 78 -1.39 9.18 6.50
CA ASN A 78 -1.73 10.41 7.20
C ASN A 78 -3.13 10.35 7.79
N ALA A 79 -4.13 9.80 7.09
CA ALA A 79 -5.46 9.60 7.68
C ALA A 79 -5.38 8.66 8.89
N ILE A 80 -4.59 7.58 8.81
CA ILE A 80 -4.37 6.68 9.94
C ILE A 80 -3.69 7.41 11.10
N ALA A 81 -2.58 8.11 10.84
CA ALA A 81 -1.84 8.85 11.86
C ALA A 81 -2.72 9.91 12.52
N LEU A 82 -3.48 10.69 11.73
CA LEU A 82 -4.40 11.70 12.24
C LEU A 82 -5.52 11.07 13.08
N ARG A 83 -6.07 9.93 12.65
CA ARG A 83 -7.12 9.22 13.39
C ARG A 83 -6.62 8.69 14.73
N LEU A 84 -5.44 8.06 14.74
CA LEU A 84 -4.89 7.39 15.93
C LEU A 84 -4.24 8.36 16.91
N THR A 85 -3.49 9.35 16.41
CA THR A 85 -2.68 10.24 17.24
C THR A 85 -3.30 11.62 17.43
N ARG A 86 -4.32 11.97 16.63
CA ARG A 86 -4.87 13.35 16.51
C ARG A 86 -3.84 14.38 16.07
N LEU A 87 -2.68 13.96 15.59
CA LEU A 87 -1.61 14.80 15.11
C LEU A 87 -1.41 14.59 13.61
N TYR A 88 -1.14 15.70 12.92
CA TYR A 88 -0.65 15.69 11.56
C TYR A 88 0.73 16.35 11.55
N ASP A 89 1.78 15.54 11.35
CA ASP A 89 3.13 16.05 11.16
C ASP A 89 3.60 15.75 9.73
N ARG A 90 3.80 16.82 8.95
CA ARG A 90 4.32 16.74 7.58
C ARG A 90 5.71 16.11 7.51
N ALA A 91 6.47 16.17 8.60
CA ALA A 91 7.82 15.60 8.69
C ALA A 91 7.82 14.07 8.77
N TRP A 92 6.69 13.42 9.10
CA TRP A 92 6.61 11.95 9.19
C TRP A 92 6.58 11.26 7.82
N MET A 93 6.48 12.04 6.72
CA MET A 93 6.66 11.57 5.33
C MET A 93 5.70 10.47 4.88
N PHE A 94 4.66 10.15 5.65
CA PHE A 94 3.60 9.19 5.35
C PHE A 94 2.78 9.51 4.09
N ARG A 95 2.92 10.71 3.50
CA ARG A 95 2.18 11.16 2.31
C ARG A 95 2.34 10.32 1.04
N PHE A 96 3.28 9.39 1.02
CA PHE A 96 3.46 8.48 -0.11
C PHE A 96 3.17 7.02 0.23
N GLN A 97 2.83 6.74 1.49
CA GLN A 97 2.57 5.40 1.99
C GLN A 97 1.08 5.22 2.26
N GLY A 98 0.56 4.09 1.82
CA GLY A 98 -0.80 3.65 2.10
C GLY A 98 -0.80 2.22 2.61
N ILE A 99 -1.92 1.80 3.19
CA ILE A 99 -2.21 0.41 3.49
C ILE A 99 -3.41 -0.04 2.65
N ALA A 100 -3.34 -1.26 2.14
CA ALA A 100 -4.42 -1.91 1.43
C ALA A 100 -4.79 -3.21 2.15
N GLU A 101 -6.08 -3.39 2.37
CA GLU A 101 -6.70 -4.63 2.80
C GLU A 101 -7.53 -5.14 1.63
N VAL A 102 -7.30 -6.37 1.20
CA VAL A 102 -7.99 -6.95 0.03
C VAL A 102 -8.42 -8.38 0.31
N ALA A 103 -9.59 -8.74 -0.22
CA ALA A 103 -10.14 -10.09 -0.10
C ALA A 103 -10.89 -10.47 -1.38
N VAL A 104 -10.98 -11.78 -1.66
CA VAL A 104 -11.77 -12.29 -2.79
C VAL A 104 -13.24 -12.12 -2.46
N ASP A 105 -13.63 -12.60 -1.27
CA ASP A 105 -14.92 -12.33 -0.67
C ASP A 105 -14.69 -11.46 0.55
N GLY A 106 -15.30 -10.27 0.58
CA GLY A 106 -15.17 -9.34 1.69
C GLY A 106 -15.60 -9.94 3.03
N PRO A 107 -15.11 -9.40 4.15
CA PRO A 107 -15.61 -9.78 5.46
C PRO A 107 -17.12 -9.52 5.57
N ASP A 108 -17.83 -10.32 6.37
CA ASP A 108 -19.24 -10.08 6.66
C ASP A 108 -19.39 -8.68 7.28
N PRO A 109 -20.36 -7.88 6.84
CA PRO A 109 -20.59 -6.56 7.43
C PRO A 109 -20.99 -6.62 8.92
N ASP A 110 -21.38 -7.80 9.40
CA ASP A 110 -21.84 -8.06 10.77
C ASP A 110 -20.77 -8.72 11.67
N GLU A 111 -19.57 -8.99 11.16
CA GLU A 111 -18.46 -9.55 11.95
C GLU A 111 -17.53 -8.39 12.41
N PRO A 112 -17.35 -8.19 13.73
CA PRO A 112 -16.64 -7.03 14.29
C PRO A 112 -15.13 -7.02 14.05
#